data_AF-A0A935E6T7-F1
#
_entry.id   AF-A0A935E6T7-F1
#
_cell.length_a   1.000
_cell.length_b   1.000
_cell.length_c   1.000
_cell.angle_alpha   90.00
_cell.angle_beta   90.00
_cell.angle_gamma   90.00
#
_symmetry.space_group_name_H-M   'P 1'
#
loop_
_entity.id
_entity.type
_entity.pdbx_description
1 polymer ?
#
loop_
_entity_poly.entity_id
_entity_poly.type
_entity_poly.pdbx_seq_one_letter_code
_entity_poly.pdbx_strand_id
1 'polypeptide(L)'
;MRTTTSPRLPLRPARATIRLDAPLRRDRRAAAAWALAHGRPLDLDALTVLLAVVEESARIEQRPADRWTPNTVLNLLFGAAVEWCRRQSVELPASMGESLYTYLRFLHDRQRFGDGSAPITELCTTTIELAGLTGDGRIRHRSPTFRTTPGTLAGSRSAHPGGSNLRQLRI
;
A
#
# COMPACT_ATOMS: atom_id res chain seq x y z
N MET A 1 0.30 18.48 -35.81
CA MET A 1 -0.68 18.46 -34.70
C MET A 1 0.07 18.68 -33.40
N ARG A 2 -0.14 19.83 -32.72
CA ARG A 2 0.47 20.11 -31.41
C ARG A 2 -0.42 19.47 -30.34
N THR A 3 0.13 18.55 -29.55
CA THR A 3 -0.51 18.03 -28.34
C THR A 3 -0.54 19.15 -27.31
N THR A 4 -1.68 19.80 -27.15
CA THR A 4 -1.96 20.64 -25.99
C THR A 4 -2.08 19.73 -24.78
N THR A 5 -0.97 19.52 -24.07
CA THR A 5 -0.99 18.97 -22.72
C THR A 5 -1.66 20.01 -21.84
N SER A 6 -2.97 19.87 -21.60
CA SER A 6 -3.66 20.66 -20.58
C SER A 6 -2.91 20.53 -19.26
N PRO A 7 -2.65 21.64 -18.55
CA PRO A 7 -2.01 21.57 -17.24
C PRO A 7 -2.89 20.72 -16.32
N ARG A 8 -2.37 19.56 -15.88
CA ARG A 8 -3.04 18.77 -14.85
C ARG A 8 -3.03 19.62 -13.59
N LEU A 9 -4.22 20.06 -13.16
CA LEU A 9 -4.36 20.68 -11.84
C LEU A 9 -3.77 19.71 -10.79
N PRO A 10 -3.03 20.21 -9.79
CA PRO A 10 -2.49 19.36 -8.75
C PRO A 10 -3.65 18.63 -8.06
N LEU A 11 -3.58 17.30 -8.04
CA LEU A 11 -4.57 16.47 -7.35
C LEU A 11 -4.55 16.84 -5.87
N ARG A 12 -5.74 16.99 -5.29
CA ARG A 12 -5.89 17.40 -3.90
C ARG A 12 -6.05 16.18 -2.99
N PRO A 13 -5.63 16.26 -1.72
CA PRO A 13 -5.88 15.21 -0.74
C PRO A 13 -7.38 14.96 -0.61
N ALA A 14 -7.77 13.68 -0.53
CA ALA A 14 -9.18 13.29 -0.43
C ALA A 14 -9.86 13.94 0.78
N ARG A 15 -9.20 14.00 1.94
CA ARG A 15 -9.75 14.57 3.18
C ARG A 15 -10.09 16.06 3.09
N ALA A 16 -9.44 16.79 2.20
CA ALA A 16 -9.64 18.23 2.00
C ALA A 16 -10.80 18.51 1.02
N THR A 17 -11.08 17.57 0.13
CA THR A 17 -12.01 17.76 -1.00
C THR A 17 -13.33 17.04 -0.78
N ILE A 18 -13.27 15.85 -0.18
CA ILE A 18 -14.40 14.94 -0.06
C ILE A 18 -15.12 15.18 1.27
N ARG A 19 -16.41 15.46 1.17
CA ARG A 19 -17.31 15.56 2.32
C ARG A 19 -18.00 14.22 2.54
N LEU A 20 -17.53 13.49 3.53
CA LEU A 20 -18.21 12.29 4.03
C LEU A 20 -19.44 12.67 4.84
N ASP A 21 -20.50 11.86 4.79
CA ASP A 21 -21.67 12.02 5.64
C ASP A 21 -21.38 11.79 7.13
N ALA A 22 -22.28 12.23 8.00
CA ALA A 22 -22.06 12.21 9.44
C ALA A 22 -21.69 10.81 10.00
N PRO A 23 -22.34 9.70 9.59
CA PRO A 23 -21.95 8.36 10.04
C PRO A 23 -20.52 7.99 9.61
N LEU A 24 -20.18 8.20 8.33
CA LEU A 24 -18.85 7.89 7.80
C LEU A 24 -17.75 8.75 8.45
N ARG A 25 -18.04 10.01 8.80
CA ARG A 25 -17.10 10.85 9.57
C ARG A 25 -16.85 10.30 10.98
N ARG A 26 -17.87 9.74 11.63
CA ARG A 26 -17.72 9.09 12.95
C ARG A 26 -16.88 7.82 12.82
N ASP A 27 -17.15 7.00 11.80
CA ASP A 27 -16.38 5.78 11.53
C ASP A 27 -14.92 6.08 11.22
N ARG A 28 -14.65 7.11 10.42
CA ARG A 28 -13.27 7.57 10.17
C ARG A 28 -12.53 7.92 11.45
N ARG A 29 -13.20 8.66 12.37
CA ARG A 29 -12.62 9.04 13.66
C ARG A 29 -12.38 7.83 14.56
N ALA A 30 -13.35 6.91 14.61
CA ALA A 30 -13.25 5.69 15.41
C ALA A 30 -12.11 4.78 14.94
N ALA A 31 -11.99 4.57 13.62
CA ALA A 31 -10.91 3.79 13.04
C ALA A 31 -9.54 4.44 13.25
N ALA A 32 -9.44 5.77 13.14
CA ALA A 32 -8.20 6.50 13.40
C ALA A 32 -7.76 6.41 14.87
N ALA A 33 -8.69 6.59 15.80
CA ALA A 33 -8.40 6.43 17.23
C ALA A 33 -7.99 4.99 17.56
N TRP A 34 -8.67 4.00 16.97
CA TRP A 34 -8.33 2.60 17.14
C TRP A 34 -6.94 2.28 16.59
N ALA A 35 -6.62 2.73 15.37
CA ALA A 35 -5.31 2.49 14.76
C ALA A 35 -4.17 3.09 15.60
N LEU A 36 -4.37 4.31 16.10
CA LEU A 36 -3.42 4.96 17.00
C LEU A 36 -3.22 4.15 18.29
N ALA A 37 -4.30 3.71 18.93
CA ALA A 37 -4.23 2.91 20.17
C ALA A 37 -3.52 1.56 19.98
N HIS A 38 -3.56 1.00 18.77
CA HIS A 38 -2.94 -0.29 18.44
C HIS A 38 -1.59 -0.16 17.72
N GLY A 39 -1.04 1.05 17.60
CA GLY A 39 0.24 1.28 16.91
C GLY A 39 0.22 0.89 15.42
N ARG A 40 -0.94 1.04 14.77
CA ARG A 40 -1.18 0.63 13.39
C ARG A 40 -1.12 1.83 12.43
N PRO A 41 -0.50 1.67 11.25
CA PRO A 41 -0.55 2.70 10.22
C PRO A 41 -1.97 2.82 9.65
N LEU A 42 -2.41 4.06 9.43
CA LEU A 42 -3.68 4.39 8.79
C LEU A 42 -3.60 5.79 8.19
N ASP A 43 -3.71 5.89 6.86
CA ASP A 43 -3.77 7.16 6.17
C ASP A 43 -5.22 7.66 6.12
N LEU A 44 -5.44 8.89 6.58
CA LEU A 44 -6.78 9.51 6.60
C LEU A 44 -7.31 9.84 5.20
N ASP A 45 -6.44 10.09 4.22
CA ASP A 45 -6.85 10.25 2.83
C ASP A 45 -7.31 8.91 2.26
N ALA A 46 -6.52 7.85 2.47
CA ALA A 46 -6.89 6.50 2.06
C ALA A 46 -8.20 6.05 2.72
N LEU A 47 -8.35 6.24 4.02
CA LEU A 47 -9.58 5.89 4.73
C LEU A 47 -10.77 6.72 4.24
N THR A 48 -10.57 7.98 3.85
CA THR A 48 -11.64 8.80 3.27
C THR A 48 -12.11 8.23 1.93
N VAL A 49 -11.17 7.83 1.07
CA VAL A 49 -11.48 7.15 -0.20
C VAL A 49 -12.18 5.82 0.06
N LEU A 50 -11.63 4.97 0.93
CA LEU A 50 -12.21 3.66 1.26
C LEU A 50 -13.68 3.78 1.70
N LEU A 51 -13.97 4.66 2.65
CA LEU A 51 -15.34 4.85 3.15
C LEU A 51 -16.29 5.37 2.07
N ALA A 52 -15.86 6.35 1.28
CA ALA A 52 -16.70 6.91 0.22
C ALA A 52 -16.99 5.89 -0.89
N VAL A 53 -15.97 5.14 -1.31
CA VAL A 53 -16.09 4.14 -2.38
C VAL A 53 -16.94 2.97 -1.94
N VAL A 54 -16.72 2.46 -0.72
CA VAL A 54 -17.50 1.33 -0.18
C VAL A 54 -18.98 1.71 -0.08
N GLU A 55 -19.30 2.90 0.42
CA GLU A 55 -20.68 3.40 0.51
C GLU A 55 -21.32 3.55 -0.88
N GLU A 56 -20.60 4.16 -1.84
CA GLU A 56 -21.13 4.35 -3.19
C GLU A 56 -21.35 3.01 -3.91
N SER A 57 -20.39 2.08 -3.82
CA SER A 57 -20.50 0.74 -4.39
C SER A 57 -21.65 -0.04 -3.77
N ALA A 58 -21.81 0.01 -2.44
CA ALA A 58 -22.93 -0.63 -1.74
C ALA A 58 -24.29 -0.12 -2.25
N ARG A 59 -24.41 1.20 -2.42
CA ARG A 59 -25.62 1.83 -2.97
C ARG A 59 -25.90 1.42 -4.42
N ILE A 60 -24.88 1.39 -5.28
CA ILE A 60 -25.02 1.02 -6.70
C ILE A 60 -25.38 -0.46 -6.85
N GLU A 61 -24.70 -1.33 -6.10
CA GLU A 61 -24.84 -2.79 -6.17
C GLU A 61 -26.00 -3.30 -5.31
N GLN A 62 -26.72 -2.41 -4.60
CA GLN A 62 -27.81 -2.73 -3.68
C GLN A 62 -27.43 -3.83 -2.67
N ARG A 63 -26.21 -3.75 -2.13
CA ARG A 63 -25.69 -4.70 -1.14
C ARG A 63 -25.25 -3.98 0.13
N PRO A 64 -25.17 -4.68 1.27
CA PRO A 64 -24.64 -4.11 2.50
C PRO A 64 -23.19 -3.64 2.35
N ALA A 65 -22.87 -2.47 2.88
CA ALA A 65 -21.53 -1.86 2.88
C ALA A 65 -20.55 -2.57 3.82
N ASP A 66 -21.08 -3.30 4.80
CA ASP A 66 -20.36 -4.09 5.80
C ASP A 66 -20.08 -5.53 5.33
N ARG A 67 -20.54 -5.93 4.14
CA ARG A 67 -20.23 -7.23 3.55
C ARG A 67 -18.90 -7.21 2.80
N TRP A 68 -17.88 -7.87 3.36
CA TRP A 68 -16.52 -7.92 2.82
C TRP A 68 -16.15 -9.30 2.30
N THR A 69 -15.71 -9.39 1.05
CA THR A 69 -15.21 -10.62 0.42
C THR A 69 -13.85 -10.36 -0.23
N PRO A 70 -13.06 -11.40 -0.54
CA PRO A 70 -11.82 -11.24 -1.30
C PRO A 70 -12.05 -10.51 -2.64
N ASN A 71 -13.16 -10.80 -3.31
CA ASN A 71 -13.53 -10.12 -4.55
C ASN A 71 -13.85 -8.63 -4.32
N THR A 72 -14.52 -8.30 -3.21
CA THR A 72 -14.75 -6.89 -2.83
C THR A 72 -13.43 -6.16 -2.56
N VAL A 73 -12.48 -6.81 -1.89
CA VAL A 73 -11.13 -6.25 -1.66
C VAL A 73 -10.39 -6.01 -2.97
N LEU A 74 -10.38 -7.00 -3.88
CA LEU A 74 -9.78 -6.91 -5.21
C LEU A 74 -10.39 -5.74 -6.01
N ASN A 75 -11.72 -5.73 -6.14
CA ASN A 75 -12.42 -4.70 -6.90
C ASN A 75 -12.20 -3.32 -6.29
N LEU A 76 -12.20 -3.20 -4.97
CA LEU A 76 -11.96 -1.94 -4.29
C LEU A 76 -10.56 -1.37 -4.62
N LEU A 77 -9.51 -2.19 -4.47
CA LEU A 77 -8.12 -1.73 -4.65
C LEU A 77 -7.76 -1.42 -6.11
N PHE A 78 -8.25 -2.21 -7.07
CA PHE A 78 -7.81 -2.11 -8.48
C PHE A 78 -8.88 -1.58 -9.45
N GLY A 79 -10.13 -1.47 -9.04
CA GLY A 79 -11.22 -0.99 -9.88
C GLY A 79 -11.88 0.25 -9.27
N ALA A 80 -12.74 0.03 -8.28
CA ALA A 80 -13.64 1.04 -7.74
C ALA A 80 -12.91 2.27 -7.19
N ALA A 81 -11.85 2.11 -6.40
CA ALA A 81 -11.14 3.27 -5.83
C ALA A 81 -10.39 4.08 -6.89
N VAL A 82 -9.77 3.41 -7.88
CA VAL A 82 -9.04 4.07 -8.97
C VAL A 82 -10.01 4.93 -9.79
N GLU A 83 -11.12 4.33 -10.22
CA GLU A 83 -12.12 5.02 -11.03
C GLU A 83 -12.80 6.14 -10.24
N TRP A 84 -13.13 5.88 -8.97
CA TRP A 84 -13.72 6.89 -8.11
C TRP A 84 -12.81 8.10 -7.90
N CYS A 85 -11.52 7.89 -7.58
CA CYS A 85 -10.57 8.98 -7.40
C CYS A 85 -10.43 9.82 -8.67
N ARG A 86 -10.39 9.15 -9.84
CA ARG A 86 -10.37 9.81 -11.15
C ARG A 86 -11.60 10.69 -11.37
N ARG A 87 -12.81 10.18 -11.09
CA ARG A 87 -14.06 10.94 -11.23
C ARG A 87 -14.13 12.13 -10.27
N GLN A 88 -13.65 11.97 -9.05
CA GLN A 88 -13.64 13.02 -8.02
C GLN A 88 -12.46 13.98 -8.12
N SER A 89 -11.54 13.77 -9.08
CA SER A 89 -10.31 14.57 -9.25
C SER A 89 -9.46 14.64 -7.97
N VAL A 90 -9.36 13.53 -7.24
CA VAL A 90 -8.51 13.39 -6.05
C VAL A 90 -7.37 12.42 -6.30
N GLU A 91 -6.29 12.57 -5.56
CA GLU A 91 -5.15 11.64 -5.63
C GLU A 91 -5.54 10.28 -5.04
N LEU A 92 -5.19 9.19 -5.74
CA LEU A 92 -5.29 7.85 -5.20
C LEU A 92 -4.14 7.63 -4.20
N PRO A 93 -4.41 7.44 -2.90
CA PRO A 93 -3.34 7.31 -1.92
C PRO A 93 -2.52 6.04 -2.13
N ALA A 94 -1.19 6.14 -2.06
CA ALA A 94 -0.30 4.97 -2.16
C ALA A 94 -0.48 3.96 -1.01
N SER A 95 -1.04 4.43 0.10
CA SER A 95 -1.30 3.72 1.36
C SER A 95 -2.65 2.99 1.39
N MET A 96 -3.36 2.88 0.26
CA MET A 96 -4.69 2.27 0.18
C MET A 96 -4.74 0.85 0.76
N GLY A 97 -3.79 -0.01 0.40
CA GLY A 97 -3.73 -1.39 0.89
C GLY A 97 -3.44 -1.51 2.38
N GLU A 98 -2.46 -0.75 2.88
CA GLU A 98 -2.10 -0.73 4.31
C GLU A 98 -3.25 -0.18 5.17
N SER A 99 -3.91 0.87 4.68
CA SER A 99 -5.07 1.45 5.38
C SER A 99 -6.28 0.52 5.35
N LEU A 100 -6.51 -0.18 4.24
CA LEU A 100 -7.56 -1.20 4.15
C LEU A 100 -7.29 -2.36 5.12
N TYR A 101 -6.06 -2.86 5.19
CA TYR A 101 -5.69 -3.89 6.15
C TYR A 101 -6.01 -3.46 7.59
N THR A 102 -5.59 -2.26 7.98
CA THR A 102 -5.88 -1.71 9.32
C THR A 102 -7.38 -1.53 9.54
N TYR A 103 -8.13 -1.06 8.54
CA TYR A 103 -9.57 -0.86 8.64
C TYR A 103 -10.35 -2.17 8.79
N LEU A 104 -9.97 -3.23 8.07
CA LEU A 104 -10.57 -4.56 8.21
C LEU A 104 -10.38 -5.13 9.63
N ARG A 105 -9.20 -4.93 10.23
CA ARG A 105 -8.96 -5.34 11.62
C ARG A 105 -9.77 -4.52 12.62
N PHE A 106 -9.94 -3.23 12.37
CA PHE A 106 -10.85 -2.40 13.16
C PHE A 106 -12.30 -2.90 13.09
N LEU A 107 -12.80 -3.23 11.89
CA LEU A 107 -14.15 -3.79 11.74
C LEU A 107 -14.29 -5.13 12.46
N HIS A 108 -13.27 -5.99 12.39
CA HIS A 108 -13.24 -7.27 13.08
C HIS A 108 -13.36 -7.09 14.61
N ASP A 109 -12.50 -6.24 15.18
CA ASP A 109 -12.47 -5.95 16.62
C ASP A 109 -13.81 -5.39 17.13
N ARG A 110 -14.53 -4.66 16.28
CA ARG A 110 -15.85 -4.11 16.59
C ARG A 110 -17.03 -5.01 16.22
N GLN A 111 -16.77 -6.23 15.72
CA GLN A 111 -17.81 -7.16 15.24
C GLN A 111 -18.75 -6.52 14.21
N ARG A 112 -18.19 -5.72 13.29
CA ARG A 112 -18.93 -4.94 12.28
C ARG A 112 -18.91 -5.54 10.88
N PHE A 113 -18.61 -6.82 10.74
CA PHE A 113 -18.78 -7.51 9.46
C PHE A 113 -20.23 -7.95 9.33
N GLY A 114 -20.85 -7.59 8.21
CA GLY A 114 -22.20 -8.03 7.86
C GLY A 114 -22.21 -9.49 7.40
N ASP A 115 -23.41 -10.05 7.30
CA ASP A 115 -23.64 -11.43 6.86
C ASP A 115 -23.02 -11.70 5.47
N GLY A 116 -22.45 -12.89 5.33
CA GLY A 116 -21.78 -13.30 4.08
C GLY A 116 -20.44 -12.61 3.83
N SER A 117 -19.85 -12.00 4.86
CA SER A 117 -18.43 -11.61 4.85
C SER A 117 -17.53 -12.84 4.97
N ALA A 118 -16.38 -12.78 4.32
CA ALA A 118 -15.33 -13.79 4.48
C ALA A 118 -14.64 -13.65 5.85
N PRO A 119 -14.00 -14.71 6.37
CA PRO A 119 -13.20 -14.64 7.58
C PRO A 119 -12.12 -13.55 7.51
N ILE A 120 -11.85 -12.89 8.65
CA ILE A 120 -10.84 -11.83 8.72
C ILE A 120 -9.44 -12.29 8.28
N THR A 121 -9.08 -13.56 8.53
CA THR A 121 -7.80 -14.14 8.12
C THR A 121 -7.68 -14.17 6.61
N GLU A 122 -8.74 -14.57 5.91
CA GLU A 122 -8.80 -14.58 4.45
C GLU A 122 -8.69 -13.16 3.88
N LEU A 123 -9.50 -12.22 4.40
CA LEU A 123 -9.47 -10.82 3.96
C LEU A 123 -8.09 -10.15 4.18
N CYS A 124 -7.46 -10.41 5.33
CA CYS A 124 -6.11 -9.92 5.62
C CYS A 124 -5.08 -10.51 4.65
N THR A 125 -5.12 -11.82 4.41
CA THR A 125 -4.20 -12.50 3.47
C THR A 125 -4.36 -11.96 2.06
N THR A 126 -5.60 -11.85 1.55
CA THR A 126 -5.89 -11.25 0.25
C THR A 126 -5.35 -9.82 0.17
N THR A 127 -5.56 -9.01 1.20
CA THR A 127 -5.07 -7.62 1.21
C THR A 127 -3.53 -7.57 1.18
N ILE A 128 -2.86 -8.45 1.94
CA ILE A 128 -1.40 -8.57 1.95
C ILE A 128 -0.86 -8.91 0.55
N GLU A 129 -1.44 -9.93 -0.08
CA GLU A 129 -1.02 -10.41 -1.40
C GLU A 129 -1.22 -9.35 -2.47
N LEU A 130 -2.41 -8.74 -2.49
CA LEU A 130 -2.80 -7.74 -3.48
C LEU A 130 -2.00 -6.43 -3.36
N ALA A 131 -1.79 -5.94 -2.14
CA ALA A 131 -1.10 -4.68 -1.91
C ALA A 131 0.41 -4.83 -1.69
N GLY A 132 0.95 -6.04 -1.77
CA GLY A 132 2.38 -6.31 -1.57
C GLY A 132 2.88 -5.95 -0.17
N LEU A 133 2.06 -6.21 0.85
CA LEU A 133 2.36 -5.88 2.25
C LEU A 133 3.27 -6.94 2.90
N THR A 134 3.86 -6.60 4.03
CA THR A 134 4.46 -7.57 4.97
C THR A 134 3.35 -8.41 5.63
N GLY A 135 3.73 -9.51 6.32
CA GLY A 135 2.77 -10.36 7.02
C GLY A 135 1.97 -9.65 8.13
N ASP A 136 2.51 -8.57 8.69
CA ASP A 136 1.82 -7.71 9.67
C ASP A 136 0.99 -6.59 9.02
N GLY A 137 0.92 -6.54 7.68
CA GLY A 137 0.09 -5.59 6.93
C GLY A 137 0.71 -4.20 6.74
N ARG A 138 2.06 -4.10 6.76
CA ARG A 138 2.78 -2.84 6.48
C ARG A 138 3.26 -2.78 5.04
N ILE A 139 3.41 -1.57 4.51
CA ILE A 139 4.06 -1.40 3.20
C ILE A 139 5.48 -1.96 3.28
N ARG A 140 5.83 -2.82 2.32
CA ARG A 140 7.23 -3.23 2.13
C ARG A 140 8.00 -2.02 1.60
N HIS A 141 8.80 -1.40 2.44
CA HIS A 141 9.87 -0.54 1.94
C HIS A 141 10.80 -1.42 1.12
N ARG A 142 10.68 -1.38 -0.22
CA ARG A 142 11.80 -1.83 -1.04
C ARG A 142 12.95 -0.90 -0.71
N SER A 143 13.96 -1.39 0.01
CA SER A 143 15.25 -0.73 0.00
C SER A 143 15.58 -0.44 -1.47
N PRO A 144 15.86 0.80 -1.86
CA PRO A 144 16.33 1.06 -3.21
C PRO A 144 17.56 0.19 -3.35
N THR A 145 17.49 -0.83 -4.20
CA THR A 145 18.66 -1.57 -4.60
C THR A 145 19.57 -0.53 -5.23
N PHE A 146 20.58 -0.09 -4.47
CA PHE A 146 21.71 0.57 -5.06
C PHE A 146 22.14 -0.36 -6.19
N ARG A 147 21.98 0.13 -7.41
CA ARG A 147 22.39 -0.55 -8.62
C ARG A 147 23.91 -0.54 -8.56
N THR A 148 24.51 -1.47 -7.82
CA THR A 148 25.94 -1.73 -7.89
C THR A 148 26.15 -2.32 -9.28
N THR A 149 26.50 -1.45 -10.23
CA THR A 149 27.03 -1.83 -11.53
C THR A 149 28.10 -2.89 -11.34
N PRO A 150 27.90 -4.13 -11.82
CA PRO A 150 28.98 -5.10 -11.85
C PRO A 150 29.89 -4.74 -13.04
N GLY A 151 31.18 -4.53 -12.76
CA GLY A 151 32.23 -4.69 -13.76
C GLY A 151 32.94 -3.42 -14.22
N THR A 152 33.84 -2.90 -13.40
CA THR A 152 35.17 -2.49 -13.90
C THR A 152 36.21 -2.84 -12.84
N LEU A 153 36.45 -4.13 -12.66
CA LEU A 153 37.73 -4.63 -12.15
C LEU A 153 38.65 -4.81 -13.36
N ALA A 154 39.30 -3.73 -13.79
CA ALA A 154 40.54 -3.85 -14.53
C ALA A 154 41.66 -3.95 -13.50
N GLY A 155 42.04 -5.18 -13.18
CA GLY A 155 43.25 -5.46 -12.44
C GLY A 155 44.48 -4.98 -13.21
N SER A 156 45.44 -4.40 -12.51
CA SER A 156 46.83 -4.31 -12.93
C SER A 156 47.72 -4.22 -11.69
N ARG A 157 47.89 -5.37 -11.02
CA ARG A 157 49.13 -5.68 -10.30
C ARG A 157 49.83 -6.78 -11.08
N SER A 158 50.78 -6.39 -11.91
CA SER A 158 51.82 -7.26 -12.43
C SER A 158 53.15 -6.61 -12.11
N ALA A 159 53.75 -7.01 -11.00
CA ALA A 159 55.14 -6.75 -10.68
C ALA A 159 55.85 -8.11 -10.52
N HIS A 160 56.53 -8.45 -11.61
CA HIS A 160 57.67 -9.34 -11.87
C HIS A 160 57.93 -10.68 -11.14
N PRO A 161 58.48 -11.67 -11.88
CA PRO A 161 58.94 -12.95 -11.37
C PRO A 161 60.45 -12.93 -11.00
N GLY A 162 60.84 -13.88 -10.14
CA GLY A 162 62.16 -14.53 -10.21
C GLY A 162 63.23 -14.05 -9.24
N GLY A 163 63.64 -14.92 -8.31
CA GLY A 163 64.93 -14.77 -7.63
C GLY A 163 65.07 -15.36 -6.22
N SER A 164 64.69 -16.62 -5.98
CA SER A 164 65.29 -17.36 -4.86
C SER A 164 66.70 -17.79 -5.25
N ASN A 165 67.70 -17.12 -4.68
CA ASN A 165 69.08 -17.60 -4.68
C ASN A 165 69.54 -17.66 -3.21
N LEU A 166 69.58 -18.87 -2.66
CA LEU A 166 70.68 -19.36 -1.84
C LEU A 166 70.39 -20.81 -1.41
N ARG A 167 70.96 -21.69 -2.24
CA ARG A 167 71.38 -23.03 -1.87
C ARG A 167 72.55 -22.95 -0.88
N GLN A 168 72.56 -23.90 0.06
CA GLN A 168 73.72 -24.58 0.68
C GLN A 168 74.44 -23.85 1.83
N LEU A 169 74.51 -24.40 3.05
CA LEU A 169 75.12 -25.65 3.60
C LEU A 169 76.61 -25.46 3.98
N ARG A 170 76.89 -25.63 5.29
CA ARG A 170 78.18 -25.91 5.97
C ARG A 170 79.28 -24.85 5.77
N ILE A 171 79.97 -24.35 6.80
CA ILE A 171 80.53 -24.97 8.02
C ILE A 171 80.35 -24.00 9.20
#